data_AF-A0A7H9KEG5-F1
#
_entry.id   AF-A0A7H9KEG5-F1
#
_cell.length_a   1.000
_cell.length_b   1.000
_cell.length_c   1.000
_cell.angle_alpha   90.00
_cell.angle_beta   90.00
_cell.angle_gamma   90.00
#
_symmetry.space_group_name_H-M   'P 1'
#
loop_
_entity.id
_entity.type
_entity.pdbx_description
1 polymer ?
#
loop_
_entity_poly.entity_id
_entity_poly.type
_entity_poly.pdbx_seq_one_letter_code
_entity_poly.pdbx_strand_id
1 'polypeptide(L)'
;MNDSYRQFGEWWSKDKSQFTEDDELKNFCWVIWQASRAAIEITAPKFIDSREALSKGFTVDYSNGFGDGMDAYEENIRAAGVKVKE
;
A
#
# COMPACT_ATOMS: atom_id res chain seq x y z
N MET A 1 -6.91 -11.51 4.04
CA MET A 1 -7.19 -11.51 2.58
C MET A 1 -6.24 -10.50 1.97
N ASN A 2 -5.52 -10.81 0.87
CA ASN A 2 -4.56 -9.87 0.29
C ASN A 2 -5.35 -8.68 -0.30
N ASP A 3 -5.26 -7.49 0.33
CA ASP A 3 -6.01 -6.31 -0.09
C ASP A 3 -5.75 -5.94 -1.55
N SER A 4 -4.55 -6.26 -2.08
CA SER A 4 -4.23 -6.11 -3.49
C SER A 4 -5.11 -6.97 -4.42
N TYR A 5 -5.43 -8.20 -4.02
CA TYR A 5 -6.32 -9.08 -4.80
C TYR A 5 -7.76 -8.59 -4.78
N ARG A 6 -8.22 -8.07 -3.63
CA ARG A 6 -9.54 -7.45 -3.52
C ARG A 6 -9.66 -6.23 -4.44
N GLN A 7 -8.67 -5.32 -4.42
CA GLN A 7 -8.63 -4.15 -5.31
C GLN A 7 -8.61 -4.54 -6.80
N PHE A 8 -7.84 -5.58 -7.16
CA PHE A 8 -7.85 -6.11 -8.52
C PHE A 8 -9.22 -6.65 -8.91
N GLY A 9 -9.87 -7.44 -8.04
CA GLY A 9 -11.19 -7.99 -8.31
C GLY A 9 -12.27 -6.91 -8.48
N GLU A 10 -12.22 -5.86 -7.66
CA GLU A 10 -13.09 -4.69 -7.79
C GLU A 10 -12.85 -3.96 -9.12
N TRP A 11 -11.59 -3.73 -9.52
CA TRP A 11 -11.25 -3.15 -10.82
C TRP A 11 -11.75 -4.01 -12.00
N TRP A 12 -11.41 -5.30 -11.99
CA TRP A 12 -11.78 -6.26 -13.05
C TRP A 12 -13.29 -6.35 -13.26
N SER A 13 -14.06 -6.27 -12.17
CA SER A 13 -15.52 -6.41 -12.20
C SER A 13 -16.25 -5.11 -12.54
N LYS A 14 -15.61 -3.95 -12.34
CA LYS A 14 -16.23 -2.62 -12.53
C LYS A 14 -16.26 -2.19 -13.99
N ASP A 15 -15.20 -2.48 -14.74
CA ASP A 15 -15.18 -2.31 -16.20
C ASP A 15 -15.60 -3.62 -16.84
N LYS A 16 -16.92 -3.80 -17.08
CA LYS A 16 -17.45 -4.91 -17.87
C LYS A 16 -16.99 -4.79 -19.32
N SER A 17 -15.76 -5.21 -19.57
CA SER A 17 -15.25 -5.44 -20.92
C SER A 17 -15.90 -6.71 -21.48
N GLN A 18 -15.80 -6.90 -22.80
CA GLN A 18 -16.20 -8.15 -23.45
C GLN A 18 -15.42 -9.39 -22.96
N PHE A 19 -14.38 -9.20 -22.14
CA PHE A 19 -13.51 -10.25 -21.64
C PHE A 19 -13.65 -10.48 -20.13
N THR A 20 -14.57 -9.81 -19.43
CA THR A 20 -14.65 -9.89 -17.96
C THR A 20 -15.01 -11.29 -17.43
N GLU A 21 -15.55 -12.17 -18.29
CA GLU A 21 -15.83 -13.59 -18.00
C GLU A 21 -14.69 -14.54 -18.42
N ASP A 22 -13.61 -14.03 -19.02
CA ASP A 22 -12.45 -14.83 -19.41
C ASP A 22 -11.47 -15.00 -18.23
N ASP A 23 -11.47 -16.19 -17.65
CA ASP A 23 -10.61 -16.53 -16.51
C ASP A 23 -9.11 -16.57 -16.87
N GLU A 24 -8.75 -16.91 -18.12
CA GLU A 24 -7.36 -16.93 -18.56
C GLU A 24 -6.83 -15.49 -18.69
N LEU A 25 -7.62 -14.60 -19.31
CA LEU A 25 -7.28 -13.20 -19.39
C LEU A 25 -7.24 -12.54 -18.00
N LYS A 26 -8.17 -12.91 -17.11
CA LYS A 26 -8.16 -12.43 -15.72
C LYS A 26 -6.87 -12.79 -15.01
N ASN A 27 -6.39 -14.03 -15.17
CA ASN A 27 -5.12 -14.47 -14.58
C ASN A 27 -3.93 -13.72 -15.18
N PHE A 28 -3.91 -13.50 -16.50
CA PHE A 28 -2.88 -12.69 -17.14
C PHE A 28 -2.88 -11.24 -16.63
N CYS A 29 -4.05 -10.61 -16.57
CA CYS A 29 -4.20 -9.25 -16.04
C CYS A 29 -3.82 -9.14 -14.57
N TRP A 30 -4.03 -10.19 -13.77
CA TRP A 30 -3.53 -10.24 -12.39
C TRP A 30 -2.01 -10.19 -12.33
N VAL A 31 -1.29 -10.92 -13.19
CA VAL A 31 0.18 -10.85 -13.27
C VAL A 31 0.65 -9.44 -13.63
N ILE A 32 0.03 -8.82 -14.64
CA ILE A 32 0.36 -7.44 -15.04
C ILE A 32 0.05 -6.44 -13.93
N TRP A 33 -1.07 -6.61 -13.22
CA TRP A 33 -1.44 -5.79 -12.07
C TRP A 33 -0.36 -5.85 -10.98
N GLN A 34 0.07 -7.05 -10.59
CA GLN A 34 1.15 -7.21 -9.61
C GLN A 34 2.46 -6.58 -10.10
N ALA A 35 2.84 -6.81 -11.36
CA ALA A 35 4.06 -6.24 -11.93
C ALA A 35 4.05 -4.70 -11.95
N SER A 36 2.93 -4.09 -12.32
CA SER A 36 2.78 -2.64 -12.37
C SER A 36 2.99 -1.98 -11.00
N ARG A 37 2.51 -2.62 -9.93
CA ARG A 37 2.61 -2.08 -8.56
C ARG A 37 3.98 -2.35 -7.96
N ALA A 38 4.59 -3.50 -8.27
CA ALA A 38 5.96 -3.80 -7.88
C ALA A 38 7.01 -2.93 -8.60
N ALA A 39 6.64 -2.28 -9.70
CA ALA A 39 7.46 -1.28 -10.40
C ALA A 39 7.36 0.12 -9.76
N ILE A 40 6.31 0.39 -8.98
CA ILE A 40 6.17 1.62 -8.21
C ILE A 40 7.04 1.47 -6.96
N GLU A 41 7.96 2.41 -6.81
CA GLU A 41 8.88 2.49 -5.68
C GLU A 41 8.71 3.85 -5.02
N ILE A 42 8.36 3.84 -3.74
CA ILE A 42 8.23 5.07 -2.96
C ILE A 42 9.34 5.16 -1.94
N THR A 43 9.77 6.39 -1.65
CA THR A 43 10.67 6.66 -0.52
C THR A 43 9.82 6.94 0.70
N ALA A 44 9.97 6.13 1.76
CA ALA A 44 9.30 6.42 3.01
C ALA A 44 9.83 7.76 3.57
N PRO A 45 8.97 8.59 4.17
CA PRO A 45 9.44 9.71 4.98
C PRO A 45 10.32 9.18 6.11
N LYS A 46 11.34 9.94 6.51
CA LYS A 46 12.26 9.56 7.59
C LYS A 46 11.46 9.17 8.84
N PHE A 47 11.64 7.94 9.32
CA PHE A 47 11.07 7.49 10.59
C PHE A 47 11.48 8.41 11.73
N ILE A 48 10.49 8.85 12.52
CA ILE A 48 10.74 9.59 13.75
C ILE A 48 9.98 8.89 14.88
N ASP A 49 10.73 8.53 15.93
CA ASP A 49 10.15 7.96 17.13
C ASP A 49 9.48 9.06 17.99
N SER A 50 8.75 8.65 19.02
CA SER A 50 8.09 9.58 19.94
C SER A 50 9.05 10.54 20.63
N ARG A 51 10.30 10.14 20.85
CA ARG A 51 11.32 10.97 21.49
C ARG A 51 11.82 12.06 20.54
N GLU A 52 12.01 11.76 19.26
CA GLU A 52 12.33 12.73 18.22
C GLU A 52 11.14 13.67 17.94
N ALA A 53 9.90 13.18 18.05
CA ALA A 53 8.72 14.04 17.96
C ALA A 53 8.64 15.01 19.17
N LEU A 54 8.84 14.54 20.40
CA LEU A 54 8.88 15.38 21.60
C LEU A 54 9.94 16.48 21.50
N SER A 55 11.14 16.14 21.02
CA SER A 55 12.23 17.11 20.89
C SER A 55 11.97 18.20 19.84
N LYS A 56 11.06 17.95 18.88
CA LYS A 56 10.57 18.92 17.90
C LYS A 56 9.42 19.78 18.41
N GLY A 57 8.99 19.61 19.66
CA GLY A 57 7.95 20.43 20.29
C GLY A 57 6.52 19.93 20.07
N PHE A 58 6.32 18.70 19.60
CA PHE A 58 5.00 18.07 19.56
C PHE A 58 4.50 17.78 20.99
N THR A 59 3.18 17.83 21.19
CA THR A 59 2.57 17.44 22.48
C THR A 59 2.79 15.95 22.75
N VAL A 60 2.86 15.58 24.03
CA VAL A 60 3.12 14.19 24.47
C VAL A 60 2.14 13.20 23.84
N ASP A 61 0.86 13.54 23.81
CA ASP A 61 -0.19 12.72 23.20
C ASP A 61 0.04 12.50 21.69
N TYR A 62 0.53 13.52 20.99
CA TYR A 62 0.80 13.45 19.55
C TYR A 62 2.09 12.69 19.25
N SER A 63 3.12 12.84 20.09
CA SER A 63 4.39 12.14 19.91
C SER A 63 4.29 10.64 20.13
N ASN A 64 3.45 10.18 21.06
CA ASN A 64 3.33 8.76 21.42
C ASN A 64 2.80 7.90 20.27
N GLY A 65 2.01 8.46 19.36
CA GLY A 65 1.46 7.74 18.21
C GLY A 65 2.23 7.90 16.89
N PHE A 66 3.34 8.65 16.87
CA PHE A 66 4.01 8.98 15.60
C PHE A 66 4.66 7.76 14.96
N GLY A 67 5.38 6.95 15.73
CA GLY A 67 6.01 5.71 15.25
C GLY A 67 4.97 4.72 14.74
N ASP A 68 3.97 4.41 15.58
CA ASP A 68 2.86 3.51 15.22
C ASP A 68 2.12 3.95 13.94
N GLY A 69 1.93 5.27 13.78
CA GLY A 69 1.29 5.82 12.58
C GLY A 69 2.13 5.67 11.31
N MET A 70 3.46 5.81 11.42
CA MET A 70 4.38 5.60 10.31
C MET A 70 4.44 4.13 9.90
N ASP A 71 4.53 3.23 10.88
CA ASP A 71 4.52 1.78 10.63
C ASP A 71 3.21 1.35 9.95
N ALA A 72 2.07 1.81 10.46
CA ALA A 72 0.77 1.51 9.88
C ALA A 72 0.65 2.01 8.43
N TYR A 73 1.21 3.18 8.10
CA TYR A 73 1.24 3.70 6.72
C TYR A 73 2.09 2.80 5.80
N GLU A 74 3.30 2.41 6.23
CA GLU A 74 4.17 1.55 5.43
C GLU A 74 3.56 0.16 5.20
N GLU A 75 2.95 -0.42 6.24
CA GLU A 75 2.24 -1.69 6.13
C GLU A 75 1.10 -1.62 5.11
N ASN A 76 0.30 -0.55 5.13
CA ASN A 76 -0.79 -0.34 4.18
C ASN A 76 -0.29 -0.22 2.73
N ILE A 77 0.86 0.41 2.50
CA ILE A 77 1.47 0.51 1.17
C ILE A 77 1.98 -0.86 0.69
N ARG A 78 2.67 -1.60 1.57
CA ARG A 78 3.14 -2.95 1.26
C ARG A 78 1.94 -3.88 0.98
N ALA A 79 0.86 -3.77 1.74
CA ALA A 79 -0.39 -4.51 1.50
C ALA A 79 -1.07 -4.13 0.18
N ALA A 80 -0.90 -2.88 -0.27
CA ALA A 80 -1.29 -2.43 -1.60
C ALA A 80 -0.37 -2.97 -2.73
N GLY A 81 0.70 -3.71 -2.41
CA GLY A 81 1.62 -4.30 -3.39
C GLY A 81 2.64 -3.32 -3.97
N VAL A 82 2.85 -2.18 -3.31
CA VAL A 82 3.83 -1.15 -3.70
C VAL A 82 5.10 -1.32 -2.87
N LYS A 83 6.26 -1.09 -3.49
CA LYS A 83 7.55 -1.18 -2.78
C LYS A 83 7.85 0.11 -2.03
N VAL A 84 8.31 -0.04 -0.80
CA VAL A 84 8.83 1.05 0.04
C VAL A 84 10.33 0.86 0.15
N LYS A 85 11.12 1.89 -0.18
CA LYS A 85 12.58 1.88 0.03
C LYS A 85 12.89 1.82 1.52
N GLU A 86 13.78 0.92 1.88
CA GLU A 86 14.43 0.86 3.21
C GLU A 86 15.47 1.97 3.37
#